data_AF-A0A1Q9VND3-F1
#
_entry.id   AF-A0A1Q9VND3-F1
#
_cell.length_a   1.000
_cell.length_b   1.000
_cell.length_c   1.000
_cell.angle_alpha   90.00
_cell.angle_beta   90.00
_cell.angle_gamma   90.00
#
_symmetry.space_group_name_H-M   'P 1'
#
loop_
_entity.id
_entity.type
_entity.pdbx_description
1 polymer ?
#
loop_
_entity_poly.entity_id
_entity_poly.type
_entity_poly.pdbx_seq_one_letter_code
_entity_poly.pdbx_strand_id
1 'polypeptide(L)'
;MKRTRAIAAAVVLTAGLSATACSSDDADDNTAAETTAEQTTEQTPLPTAQELGEILDRAVAPDVAAEEKADTVENGEQAVELFDVMIQSQQESGATFEVVDPILPGVTPQEVTATMNLIQPDAEPVRMDGVKFVNDNGQWKLSQEWACTLVSNVAPDQVPDTCAPFLEDAPAPAGDAPAPEGDAPAAPAA
;
A
#
# COMPACT_ATOMS: atom_id res chain seq x y z
N MET A 1 45.71 6.08 -24.81
CA MET A 1 46.32 5.04 -25.66
C MET A 1 45.23 4.14 -26.20
N LYS A 2 45.38 3.76 -27.47
CA LYS A 2 44.49 2.94 -28.30
C LYS A 2 44.58 1.46 -27.91
N ARG A 3 43.47 0.71 -27.95
CA ARG A 3 43.35 -0.65 -28.54
C ARG A 3 41.92 -1.18 -28.45
N THR A 4 41.17 -0.91 -29.51
CA THR A 4 40.04 -1.69 -30.04
C THR A 4 40.48 -3.08 -30.52
N ARG A 5 39.63 -4.12 -30.35
CA ARG A 5 39.27 -5.25 -31.29
C ARG A 5 38.08 -6.01 -30.65
N ALA A 6 36.83 -6.03 -31.13
CA ALA A 6 36.19 -6.42 -32.41
C ALA A 6 35.91 -7.93 -32.59
N ILE A 7 34.73 -8.20 -33.21
CA ILE A 7 34.19 -9.44 -33.83
C ILE A 7 33.23 -10.22 -32.90
N ALA A 8 31.89 -10.20 -33.00
CA ALA A 8 30.89 -10.32 -34.09
C ALA A 8 30.31 -11.75 -34.24
N ALA A 9 28.99 -11.88 -34.09
CA ALA A 9 28.16 -12.88 -34.76
C ALA A 9 26.72 -12.35 -34.86
N ALA A 10 26.35 -11.94 -36.07
CA ALA A 10 24.98 -11.64 -36.46
C ALA A 10 24.28 -12.95 -36.84
N VAL A 11 23.05 -13.15 -36.37
CA VAL A 11 22.08 -14.06 -36.99
C VAL A 11 20.80 -13.26 -37.23
N VAL A 12 20.24 -13.49 -38.41
CA VAL A 12 19.34 -12.64 -39.17
C VAL A 12 18.07 -13.44 -39.47
N LEU A 13 16.91 -12.77 -39.36
CA LEU A 13 15.60 -13.00 -40.01
C LEU A 13 14.82 -14.30 -39.69
N THR A 14 13.53 -14.15 -39.34
CA THR A 14 12.41 -14.32 -40.29
C THR A 14 11.11 -13.73 -39.76
N ALA A 15 10.35 -13.12 -40.67
CA ALA A 15 9.01 -12.56 -40.51
C ALA A 15 7.91 -13.64 -40.66
N GLY A 16 6.68 -13.32 -40.22
CA GLY A 16 5.48 -13.98 -40.73
C GLY A 16 4.27 -13.93 -39.79
N LEU A 17 3.25 -13.15 -40.18
CA LEU A 17 1.94 -13.07 -39.54
C LEU A 17 1.17 -14.39 -39.70
N SER A 18 0.39 -14.74 -38.68
CA SER A 18 -0.82 -15.56 -38.85
C SER A 18 -1.97 -14.96 -38.06
N ALA A 19 -2.78 -14.18 -38.77
CA ALA A 19 -4.15 -13.91 -38.38
C ALA A 19 -4.97 -15.19 -38.64
N THR A 20 -5.35 -15.90 -37.59
CA THR A 20 -6.39 -16.93 -37.68
C THR A 20 -7.74 -16.25 -37.60
N ALA A 21 -8.24 -15.82 -38.76
CA ALA A 21 -9.67 -15.75 -38.99
C ALA A 21 -10.18 -17.20 -39.04
N CYS A 22 -10.82 -17.67 -37.97
CA CYS A 22 -11.57 -18.91 -37.99
C CYS A 22 -13.06 -18.57 -38.09
N SER A 23 -13.55 -18.70 -39.31
CA SER A 23 -14.96 -18.87 -39.64
C SER A 23 -15.28 -20.36 -39.43
N SER A 24 -16.27 -20.68 -38.60
CA SER A 24 -17.40 -21.53 -39.01
C SER A 24 -18.46 -21.60 -37.91
N ASP A 25 -19.67 -21.37 -38.39
CA ASP A 25 -21.00 -21.54 -37.81
C ASP A 25 -21.27 -23.00 -37.40
N ASP A 26 -21.91 -23.24 -36.24
CA ASP A 26 -23.21 -23.94 -36.07
C ASP A 26 -23.44 -24.46 -34.63
N ALA A 27 -24.72 -24.40 -34.24
CA ALA A 27 -25.44 -25.12 -33.18
C ALA A 27 -25.49 -24.54 -31.75
N ASP A 28 -26.73 -24.14 -31.43
CA ASP A 28 -27.34 -23.69 -30.18
C ASP A 28 -26.83 -24.35 -28.89
N ASP A 29 -26.56 -23.54 -27.86
CA ASP A 29 -27.09 -23.82 -26.53
C ASP A 29 -27.23 -22.54 -25.69
N ASN A 30 -28.31 -22.50 -24.91
CA ASN A 30 -28.70 -21.35 -24.10
C ASN A 30 -27.62 -21.04 -23.05
N THR A 31 -27.03 -19.85 -23.10
CA THR A 31 -26.39 -19.24 -21.93
C THR A 31 -26.62 -17.74 -21.96
N ALA A 32 -27.03 -17.21 -20.82
CA ALA A 32 -27.47 -15.85 -20.59
C ALA A 32 -26.56 -14.83 -21.29
N ALA A 33 -27.20 -13.87 -21.96
CA ALA A 33 -26.54 -12.64 -22.37
C ALA A 33 -26.14 -11.85 -21.11
N GLU A 34 -24.96 -12.15 -20.56
CA GLU A 34 -24.24 -11.17 -19.77
C GLU A 34 -23.90 -10.04 -20.72
N THR A 35 -24.61 -8.93 -20.56
CA THR A 35 -24.22 -7.65 -21.14
C THR A 35 -22.90 -7.27 -20.48
N THR A 36 -21.79 -7.78 -21.02
CA THR A 36 -20.49 -7.18 -20.77
C THR A 36 -20.51 -5.84 -21.46
N ALA A 37 -20.80 -4.79 -20.69
CA ALA A 37 -20.47 -3.45 -21.11
C ALA A 37 -18.94 -3.39 -21.15
N GLU A 38 -18.36 -3.66 -22.32
CA GLU A 38 -16.99 -3.29 -22.64
C GLU A 38 -16.92 -1.76 -22.62
N GLN A 39 -16.80 -1.19 -21.42
CA GLN A 39 -16.18 0.12 -21.29
C GLN A 39 -14.70 -0.10 -21.54
N THR A 40 -14.27 0.13 -22.78
CA THR A 40 -12.86 0.39 -23.11
C THR A 40 -12.47 1.76 -22.53
N THR A 41 -12.55 1.89 -21.20
CA THR A 41 -11.62 2.76 -20.49
C THR A 41 -10.33 1.95 -20.45
N GLU A 42 -9.22 2.49 -20.97
CA GLU A 42 -7.89 1.98 -20.65
C GLU A 42 -7.72 2.11 -19.12
N GLN A 43 -8.25 1.15 -18.36
CA GLN A 43 -7.96 1.05 -16.93
C GLN A 43 -6.49 0.68 -16.85
N THR A 44 -5.71 1.57 -16.24
CA THR A 44 -4.37 1.19 -15.82
C THR A 44 -4.53 -0.08 -14.99
N PRO A 45 -3.82 -1.17 -15.31
CA PRO A 45 -3.98 -2.42 -14.59
C PRO A 45 -3.71 -2.17 -13.11
N LEU A 46 -4.61 -2.68 -12.26
CA LEU A 46 -4.42 -2.61 -10.81
C LEU A 46 -3.12 -3.35 -10.45
N PRO A 47 -2.36 -2.85 -9.46
CA PRO A 47 -1.22 -3.57 -8.94
C PRO A 47 -1.67 -4.86 -8.26
N THR A 48 -0.79 -5.83 -8.25
CA THR A 48 -0.94 -7.09 -7.52
C THR A 48 -0.62 -6.89 -6.04
N ALA A 49 -1.15 -7.77 -5.18
CA ALA A 49 -0.77 -7.79 -3.77
C ALA A 49 0.75 -7.96 -3.56
N GLN A 50 1.42 -8.73 -4.43
CA GLN A 50 2.88 -8.89 -4.38
C GLN A 50 3.62 -7.58 -4.66
N GLU A 51 3.24 -6.85 -5.71
CA GLU A 51 3.87 -5.56 -6.03
C GLU A 51 3.70 -4.55 -4.89
N LEU A 52 2.54 -4.53 -4.23
CA LEU A 52 2.31 -3.68 -3.07
C LEU A 52 3.08 -4.14 -1.83
N GLY A 53 3.22 -5.45 -1.61
CA GLY A 53 4.06 -6.01 -0.54
C GLY A 53 5.53 -5.64 -0.69
N GLU A 54 6.07 -5.69 -1.92
CA GLU A 54 7.47 -5.32 -2.20
C GLU A 54 7.77 -3.84 -1.87
N ILE A 55 6.78 -2.95 -1.98
CA ILE A 55 6.91 -1.54 -1.57
C ILE A 55 7.14 -1.46 -0.06
N LEU A 56 6.34 -2.21 0.72
CA LEU A 56 6.43 -2.22 2.18
C LEU A 56 7.73 -2.85 2.66
N ASP A 57 8.15 -3.96 2.04
CA ASP A 57 9.41 -4.62 2.35
C ASP A 57 10.60 -3.70 2.10
N ARG A 58 10.60 -2.96 0.98
CA ARG A 58 11.65 -1.98 0.66
C ARG A 58 11.67 -0.83 1.67
N ALA A 59 10.51 -0.37 2.14
CA ALA A 59 10.40 0.72 3.11
C ALA A 59 11.12 0.42 4.43
N VAL A 60 11.12 -0.85 4.84
CA VAL A 60 11.67 -1.33 6.12
C VAL A 60 12.97 -2.14 5.96
N ALA A 61 13.51 -2.24 4.76
CA ALA A 61 14.77 -2.95 4.51
C ALA A 61 15.96 -2.15 5.09
N PRO A 62 16.75 -2.71 6.02
CA PRO A 62 17.82 -1.97 6.69
C PRO A 62 19.00 -1.61 5.76
N ASP A 63 19.16 -2.34 4.66
CA ASP A 63 20.24 -2.19 3.68
C ASP A 63 19.88 -1.30 2.48
N VAL A 64 18.62 -0.87 2.37
CA VAL A 64 18.16 0.06 1.32
C VAL A 64 18.46 1.51 1.70
N ALA A 65 18.95 2.29 0.74
CA ALA A 65 19.27 3.70 0.91
C ALA A 65 18.02 4.54 1.27
N ALA A 66 18.23 5.66 1.97
CA ALA A 66 17.13 6.51 2.42
C ALA A 66 16.30 7.07 1.25
N GLU A 67 16.95 7.40 0.13
CA GLU A 67 16.29 7.89 -1.08
C GLU A 67 15.40 6.80 -1.70
N GLU A 68 15.86 5.55 -1.74
CA GLU A 68 15.07 4.43 -2.28
C GLU A 68 13.89 4.05 -1.36
N LYS A 69 14.02 4.31 -0.06
CA LYS A 69 12.91 4.22 0.90
C LYS A 69 11.93 5.38 0.74
N ALA A 70 12.43 6.61 0.53
CA ALA A 70 11.57 7.76 0.27
C ALA A 70 10.65 7.53 -0.94
N ASP A 71 11.10 6.76 -1.94
CA ASP A 71 10.29 6.37 -3.09
C ASP A 71 9.17 5.36 -2.78
N THR A 72 9.08 4.80 -1.56
CA THR A 72 8.02 3.85 -1.16
C THR A 72 6.84 4.52 -0.45
N VAL A 73 6.97 5.80 -0.07
CA VAL A 73 5.93 6.55 0.65
C VAL A 73 5.67 7.88 -0.08
N GLU A 74 4.41 8.27 -0.19
CA GLU A 74 4.03 9.58 -0.68
C GLU A 74 4.68 10.67 0.17
N ASN A 75 5.33 11.66 -0.45
CA ASN A 75 6.14 12.67 0.24
C ASN A 75 7.22 12.06 1.15
N GLY A 76 7.75 10.89 0.81
CA GLY A 76 8.72 10.15 1.63
C GLY A 76 10.01 10.92 1.90
N GLU A 77 10.42 11.85 1.03
CA GLU A 77 11.58 12.72 1.29
C GLU A 77 11.39 13.68 2.48
N GLN A 78 10.13 13.93 2.86
CA GLN A 78 9.78 14.74 4.03
C GLN A 78 9.57 13.89 5.28
N ALA A 79 9.54 12.55 5.13
CA ALA A 79 9.21 11.59 6.18
C ALA A 79 10.36 10.60 6.44
N VAL A 80 11.62 11.03 6.28
CA VAL A 80 12.80 10.15 6.42
C VAL A 80 12.85 9.48 7.79
N GLU A 81 12.48 10.21 8.85
CA GLU A 81 12.43 9.71 10.24
C GLU A 81 11.43 8.56 10.42
N LEU A 82 10.38 8.49 9.59
CA LEU A 82 9.40 7.40 9.61
C LEU A 82 10.06 6.04 9.37
N PHE A 83 11.00 5.98 8.42
CA PHE A 83 11.63 4.73 8.03
C PHE A 83 12.49 4.17 9.16
N ASP A 84 13.24 5.02 9.85
CA ASP A 84 14.09 4.58 10.97
C ASP A 84 13.25 4.00 12.11
N VAL A 85 12.14 4.67 12.46
CA VAL A 85 11.19 4.18 13.47
C VAL A 85 10.56 2.85 13.07
N MET A 86 10.14 2.71 11.81
CA MET A 86 9.55 1.48 11.30
C MET A 86 10.54 0.31 11.25
N ILE A 87 11.78 0.57 10.83
CA ILE A 87 12.85 -0.42 10.80
C ILE A 87 13.17 -0.90 12.21
N GLN A 88 13.31 0.01 13.17
CA GLN A 88 13.55 -0.34 14.56
C GLN A 88 12.39 -1.15 15.12
N SER A 89 11.15 -0.70 14.92
CA SER A 89 9.95 -1.42 15.37
C SER A 89 9.89 -2.84 14.80
N GLN A 90 10.20 -3.03 13.51
CA GLN A 90 10.29 -4.36 12.91
C GLN A 90 11.39 -5.23 13.54
N GLN A 91 12.58 -4.68 13.78
CA GLN A 91 13.70 -5.43 14.38
C GLN A 91 13.40 -5.86 15.83
N GLU A 92 12.71 -5.01 16.60
CA GLU A 92 12.36 -5.27 17.99
C GLU A 92 11.20 -6.27 18.12
N SER A 93 10.18 -6.16 17.26
CA SER A 93 8.96 -6.98 17.33
C SER A 93 9.02 -8.26 16.49
N GLY A 94 9.88 -8.30 15.47
CA GLY A 94 9.85 -9.34 14.43
C GLY A 94 8.61 -9.27 13.54
N ALA A 95 7.89 -8.15 13.55
CA ALA A 95 6.63 -8.02 12.82
C ALA A 95 6.84 -7.84 11.31
N THR A 96 5.98 -8.48 10.52
CA THR A 96 5.98 -8.35 9.04
C THR A 96 4.62 -7.93 8.53
N PHE A 97 4.60 -7.33 7.35
CA PHE A 97 3.39 -6.92 6.66
C PHE A 97 3.13 -7.82 5.46
N GLU A 98 1.89 -8.27 5.31
CA GLU A 98 1.49 -9.09 4.16
C GLU A 98 0.27 -8.44 3.49
N VAL A 99 0.41 -7.97 2.25
CA VAL A 99 -0.73 -7.49 1.47
C VAL A 99 -1.48 -8.69 0.89
N VAL A 100 -2.80 -8.67 0.95
CA VAL A 100 -3.67 -9.74 0.46
C VAL A 100 -4.70 -9.22 -0.52
N ASP A 101 -5.08 -10.07 -1.48
CA ASP A 101 -6.16 -9.79 -2.42
C ASP A 101 -7.53 -9.74 -1.74
N PRO A 102 -8.51 -9.01 -2.32
CA PRO A 102 -8.41 -8.23 -3.56
C PRO A 102 -7.85 -6.82 -3.36
N ILE A 103 -7.16 -6.30 -4.38
CA ILE A 103 -6.84 -4.87 -4.51
C ILE A 103 -8.03 -4.15 -5.17
N LEU A 104 -8.51 -3.07 -4.55
CA LEU A 104 -9.68 -2.33 -5.00
C LEU A 104 -9.27 -0.93 -5.51
N PRO A 105 -9.96 -0.37 -6.51
CA PRO A 105 -9.78 1.03 -6.89
C PRO A 105 -10.04 1.99 -5.72
N GLY A 106 -9.25 3.06 -5.63
CA GLY A 106 -9.43 4.12 -4.64
C GLY A 106 -10.42 5.20 -5.08
N VAL A 107 -10.37 6.35 -4.40
CA VAL A 107 -11.28 7.49 -4.67
C VAL A 107 -10.89 8.17 -5.98
N THR A 108 -9.59 8.28 -6.25
CA THR A 108 -9.07 8.81 -7.50
C THR A 108 -8.54 7.69 -8.42
N PRO A 109 -8.41 7.91 -9.74
CA PRO A 109 -7.85 6.92 -10.65
C PRO A 109 -6.39 6.53 -10.38
N GLN A 110 -5.68 7.30 -9.54
CA GLN A 110 -4.29 7.07 -9.16
C GLN A 110 -4.19 6.38 -7.79
N GLU A 111 -5.30 5.97 -7.20
CA GLU A 111 -5.32 5.35 -5.88
C GLU A 111 -5.82 3.91 -5.97
N VAL A 112 -5.28 3.07 -5.08
CA VAL A 112 -5.85 1.77 -4.76
C VAL A 112 -5.95 1.59 -3.26
N THR A 113 -6.90 0.75 -2.85
CA THR A 113 -7.08 0.31 -1.48
C THR A 113 -6.82 -1.18 -1.42
N ALA A 114 -5.99 -1.59 -0.47
CA ALA A 114 -5.66 -2.98 -0.20
C ALA A 114 -6.07 -3.38 1.21
N THR A 115 -6.00 -4.69 1.47
CA THR A 115 -5.92 -5.18 2.84
C THR A 115 -4.53 -5.72 3.12
N MET A 116 -4.06 -5.48 4.35
CA MET A 116 -2.80 -5.99 4.86
C MET A 116 -3.00 -6.74 6.18
N ASN A 117 -2.18 -7.77 6.41
CA ASN A 117 -2.04 -8.42 7.70
C ASN A 117 -0.74 -7.95 8.37
N LEU A 118 -0.82 -7.58 9.65
CA LEU A 118 0.33 -7.45 10.53
C LEU A 118 0.56 -8.81 11.21
N ILE A 119 1.67 -9.45 10.88
CA ILE A 119 2.04 -10.76 11.41
C ILE A 119 3.13 -10.56 12.45
N GLN A 120 2.92 -11.07 13.65
CA GLN A 120 3.91 -11.06 14.73
C GLN A 120 4.19 -12.50 15.16
N PRO A 121 5.43 -12.86 15.55
CA PRO A 121 5.79 -14.25 15.86
C PRO A 121 4.93 -14.92 16.93
N ASP A 122 4.46 -14.13 17.91
CA ASP A 122 3.75 -14.62 19.11
C ASP A 122 2.31 -14.11 19.21
N ALA A 123 1.72 -13.61 18.11
CA ALA A 123 0.34 -13.11 18.08
C ALA A 123 -0.44 -13.57 16.85
N GLU A 124 -1.77 -13.56 16.95
CA GLU A 124 -2.63 -13.79 15.78
C GLU A 124 -2.49 -12.63 14.78
N PRO A 125 -2.52 -12.90 13.46
CA PRO A 125 -2.43 -11.85 12.45
C PRO A 125 -3.54 -10.81 12.62
N VAL A 126 -3.15 -9.53 12.64
CA VAL A 126 -4.09 -8.42 12.73
C VAL A 126 -4.39 -7.92 11.33
N ARG A 127 -5.67 -7.99 10.92
CA ARG A 127 -6.12 -7.51 9.62
C ARG A 127 -6.35 -6.01 9.64
N MET A 128 -5.78 -5.30 8.65
CA MET A 128 -5.89 -3.87 8.44
C MET A 128 -6.48 -3.61 7.05
N ASP A 129 -7.74 -3.22 7.01
CA ASP A 129 -8.41 -2.82 5.78
C ASP A 129 -8.16 -1.33 5.47
N GLY A 130 -8.39 -0.92 4.23
CA GLY A 130 -8.29 0.49 3.87
C GLY A 130 -6.86 0.97 3.62
N VAL A 131 -5.92 0.07 3.34
CA VAL A 131 -4.51 0.44 3.09
C VAL A 131 -4.40 1.15 1.76
N LYS A 132 -4.16 2.46 1.82
CA LYS A 132 -4.18 3.34 0.64
C LYS A 132 -2.78 3.45 0.04
N PHE A 133 -2.68 3.09 -1.24
CA PHE A 133 -1.51 3.31 -2.07
C PHE A 133 -1.84 4.31 -3.18
N VAL A 134 -0.88 5.15 -3.51
CA VAL A 134 -0.97 6.19 -4.55
C VAL A 134 0.02 5.88 -5.67
N ASN A 135 -0.40 6.09 -6.91
CA ASN A 135 0.46 6.02 -8.08
C ASN A 135 0.97 7.43 -8.37
N ASP A 136 2.24 7.66 -8.03
CA ASP A 136 2.95 8.89 -8.32
C ASP A 136 3.84 8.67 -9.55
N ASN A 137 3.49 9.29 -10.67
CA ASN A 137 4.25 9.23 -11.93
C ASN A 137 4.56 7.80 -12.42
N GLY A 138 3.62 6.86 -12.25
CA GLY A 138 3.79 5.45 -12.66
C GLY A 138 4.40 4.55 -11.59
N GLN A 139 4.74 5.09 -10.42
CA GLN A 139 5.27 4.33 -9.29
C GLN A 139 4.24 4.27 -8.16
N TRP A 140 3.92 3.06 -7.70
CA TRP A 140 3.10 2.88 -6.52
C TRP A 140 3.88 3.18 -5.24
N LYS A 141 3.24 3.92 -4.33
CA LYS A 141 3.76 4.32 -3.02
C LYS A 141 2.68 4.15 -1.96
N LEU A 142 3.06 3.85 -0.73
CA LEU A 142 2.14 3.92 0.41
C LEU A 142 1.75 5.37 0.64
N SER A 143 0.46 5.66 0.83
CA SER A 143 0.05 7.03 1.16
C SER A 143 0.64 7.49 2.49
N GLN A 144 0.97 8.78 2.58
CA GLN A 144 1.61 9.34 3.77
C GLN A 144 0.72 9.19 5.02
N GLU A 145 -0.58 9.44 4.85
CA GLU A 145 -1.60 9.28 5.89
C GLU A 145 -1.59 7.87 6.49
N TRP A 146 -1.52 6.85 5.62
CA TRP A 146 -1.51 5.47 6.08
C TRP A 146 -0.19 5.13 6.75
N ALA A 147 0.93 5.59 6.18
CA ALA A 147 2.26 5.40 6.76
C ALA A 147 2.36 5.99 8.19
N CYS A 148 1.77 7.17 8.41
CA CYS A 148 1.65 7.78 9.73
C CYS A 148 0.74 7.00 10.68
N THR A 149 -0.40 6.51 10.19
CA THR A 149 -1.30 5.63 10.97
C THR A 149 -0.56 4.37 11.43
N LEU A 150 0.28 3.79 10.56
CA LEU A 150 1.06 2.61 10.89
C LEU A 150 2.04 2.87 12.03
N VAL A 151 2.84 3.94 11.92
CA VAL A 151 3.79 4.31 12.97
C VAL A 151 3.08 4.57 14.29
N SER A 152 1.93 5.24 14.26
CA SER A 152 1.12 5.44 15.47
C SER A 152 0.65 4.12 16.11
N ASN A 153 0.47 3.06 15.34
CA ASN A 153 0.04 1.76 15.84
C ASN A 153 1.21 0.91 16.37
N VAL A 154 2.35 0.91 15.67
CA VAL A 154 3.49 0.04 16.01
C VAL A 154 4.53 0.69 16.91
N ALA A 155 4.56 2.03 16.96
CA ALA A 155 5.49 2.82 17.74
C ALA A 155 4.82 4.12 18.24
N PRO A 156 3.77 4.03 19.08
CA PRO A 156 2.97 5.18 19.53
C PRO A 156 3.80 6.25 20.27
N ASP A 157 4.89 5.86 20.93
CA ASP A 157 5.79 6.78 21.64
C ASP A 157 6.82 7.47 20.73
N GLN A 158 6.91 7.07 19.45
CA GLN A 158 7.93 7.52 18.49
C GLN A 158 7.32 8.10 17.22
N VAL A 159 6.10 8.64 17.30
CA VAL A 159 5.41 9.27 16.16
C VAL A 159 6.12 10.57 15.77
N PRO A 160 6.56 10.72 14.51
CA PRO A 160 7.19 11.97 14.04
C PRO A 160 6.20 13.14 13.99
N ASP A 161 6.69 14.37 14.20
CA ASP A 161 5.88 15.60 14.11
C ASP A 161 5.21 15.76 12.73
N THR A 162 5.81 15.23 11.66
CA THR A 162 5.25 15.23 10.30
C THR A 162 3.95 14.44 10.19
N CYS A 163 3.64 13.58 11.16
CA CYS A 163 2.42 12.79 11.21
C CYS A 163 1.28 13.46 11.96
N ALA A 164 1.53 14.52 12.74
CA ALA A 164 0.51 15.28 13.45
C ALA A 164 -0.73 15.61 12.60
N PRO A 165 -0.63 16.21 11.40
CA PRO A 165 -1.81 16.59 10.61
C PRO A 165 -2.68 15.42 10.16
N PHE A 166 -2.14 14.19 10.13
CA PHE A 166 -2.88 12.98 9.74
C PHE A 166 -3.53 12.27 10.93
N LEU A 167 -3.10 12.59 12.16
CA LEU A 167 -3.57 11.97 13.39
C LEU A 167 -4.57 12.86 14.15
N GLU A 168 -4.59 14.17 13.89
CA GLU A 168 -5.56 15.12 14.47
C GLU A 168 -7.01 14.88 14.01
N ASP A 169 -7.21 14.30 12.83
CA ASP A 169 -8.52 13.89 12.28
C ASP A 169 -8.88 12.43 12.61
N ALA A 170 -8.00 11.68 13.29
CA ALA A 170 -8.33 10.33 13.76
C ALA A 170 -9.30 10.45 14.95
N PRO A 171 -10.43 9.71 14.98
CA PRO A 171 -11.29 9.69 16.16
C PRO A 171 -10.44 9.26 17.36
N ALA A 172 -10.38 10.12 18.38
CA ALA A 172 -9.64 9.85 19.60
C ALA A 172 -9.95 8.42 20.08
N PRO A 173 -8.94 7.61 20.46
CA PRO A 173 -9.22 6.31 21.05
C PRO A 173 -10.18 6.53 22.23
N ALA A 174 -11.26 5.76 22.27
CA ALA A 174 -12.23 5.82 23.34
C ALA A 174 -11.58 5.34 24.66
N GLY A 175 -10.81 6.22 25.28
CA GLY A 175 -10.05 5.98 26.49
C GLY A 175 -9.79 7.33 27.16
N ASP A 176 -10.35 7.49 28.34
CA ASP A 176 -10.29 8.68 29.19
C ASP A 176 -11.12 9.88 28.75
N ALA A 177 -12.44 9.68 28.71
CA ALA A 177 -13.30 10.75 29.20
C ALA A 177 -13.04 10.90 30.71
N PRO A 178 -12.60 12.06 31.23
CA PRO A 178 -12.61 12.30 32.66
C PRO A 178 -14.05 12.13 33.13
N ALA A 179 -14.25 11.24 34.10
CA ALA A 179 -15.53 11.06 34.77
C ALA A 179 -16.08 12.45 35.16
N PRO A 180 -17.37 12.76 34.92
CA PRO A 180 -17.93 14.00 35.43
C PRO A 180 -17.79 13.98 36.95
N GLU A 181 -16.97 14.90 37.47
CA GLU A 181 -16.84 15.17 38.88
C GLU A 181 -18.24 15.43 39.43
N GLY A 182 -18.69 14.55 40.34
CA GLY A 182 -19.96 14.68 41.01
C GLY A 182 -19.96 15.93 41.86
N ASP A 183 -20.72 16.95 41.45
CA ASP A 183 -20.98 18.10 42.31
C ASP A 183 -22.11 17.77 43.30
N ALA A 184 -21.67 17.60 44.54
CA ALA A 184 -22.29 17.57 45.86
C ALA A 184 -23.83 17.59 46.05
N PRO A 185 -24.35 16.86 47.06
CA PRO A 185 -25.73 17.01 47.52
C PRO A 185 -25.95 18.33 48.24
N ALA A 186 -27.01 19.06 47.87
CA ALA A 186 -27.50 20.21 48.63
C ALA A 186 -27.94 19.76 50.04
N ALA A 187 -27.37 20.38 51.07
CA ALA A 187 -27.75 20.19 52.47
C ALA A 187 -29.19 20.67 52.74
N PRO A 188 -29.94 20.05 53.68
CA PRO A 188 -31.25 20.55 54.07
C PRO A 188 -31.11 21.71 55.05
N ALA A 189 -31.82 22.81 54.80
CA ALA A 189 -32.06 23.84 55.81
C ALA A 189 -33.43 23.61 56.46
N ALA A 190 -33.43 23.77 57.78
CA ALA A 190 -34.51 23.53 58.75
C ALA A 190 -35.70 24.50 58.62
#